data_AF-A0A4U0USY0-F1
#
_entry.id   AF-A0A4U0USY0-F1
#
_cell.length_a   1.000
_cell.length_b   1.000
_cell.length_c   1.000
_cell.angle_alpha   90.00
_cell.angle_beta   90.00
_cell.angle_gamma   90.00
#
_symmetry.space_group_name_H-M   'P 1'
#
loop_
_entity.id
_entity.type
_entity.pdbx_description
1 polymer ?
#
loop_
_entity_poly.entity_id
_entity_poly.type
_entity_poly.pdbx_seq_one_letter_code
_entity_poly.pdbx_strand_id
1 'polypeptide(L)'
;MTSYQQHAPDGKKNGDLFRAYNDDRDATSQDTLYATSNGVPMPHPYEVQRVGENGPLLLQDFHLVDLLSHFDRERIPERVVHAKGGGAHGYYETTDPLDDICLADIFSEKGKKCPITVRFSTVGGESGSHDCARDPRGFSV
;
A
#
# COMPACT_ATOMS: atom_id res chain seq x y z
N MET A 1 -31.86 -19.40 -18.07
CA MET A 1 -30.52 -19.66 -18.63
C MET A 1 -29.84 -18.30 -18.80
N THR A 2 -29.13 -17.86 -17.76
CA THR A 2 -28.49 -16.54 -17.73
C THR A 2 -27.05 -16.73 -18.19
N SER A 3 -26.71 -16.13 -19.32
CA SER A 3 -25.39 -16.23 -19.96
C SER A 3 -24.32 -15.55 -19.10
N TYR A 4 -23.38 -16.33 -18.58
CA TYR A 4 -22.14 -15.85 -17.98
C TYR A 4 -21.27 -15.29 -19.12
N GLN A 5 -21.10 -13.96 -19.20
CA GLN A 5 -20.10 -13.37 -20.08
C GLN A 5 -18.72 -13.62 -19.45
N GLN A 6 -17.93 -14.47 -20.11
CA GLN A 6 -16.52 -14.64 -19.81
C GLN A 6 -15.79 -13.33 -20.16
N HIS A 7 -15.41 -12.56 -19.14
CA HIS A 7 -14.36 -11.54 -19.29
C HIS A 7 -13.01 -12.27 -19.38
N ALA A 8 -12.73 -12.87 -20.54
CA ALA A 8 -11.38 -13.25 -20.87
C ALA A 8 -10.56 -11.96 -21.09
N PRO A 9 -9.39 -11.80 -20.47
CA PRO A 9 -8.51 -10.68 -20.79
C PRO A 9 -8.15 -10.79 -22.28
N ASP A 10 -8.53 -9.77 -23.06
CA ASP A 10 -8.25 -9.69 -24.48
C ASP A 10 -6.74 -9.50 -24.69
N GLY A 11 -6.05 -10.58 -25.07
CA GLY A 11 -4.62 -10.61 -25.37
C GLY A 11 -4.19 -9.73 -26.56
N LYS A 12 -5.11 -8.95 -27.15
CA LYS A 12 -4.80 -7.92 -28.16
C LYS A 12 -4.60 -6.53 -27.57
N LYS A 13 -4.87 -6.32 -26.28
CA LYS A 13 -4.54 -5.09 -25.55
C LYS A 13 -3.33 -5.34 -24.66
N ASN A 14 -2.14 -5.40 -25.26
CA ASN A 14 -0.97 -4.98 -24.51
C ASN A 14 -1.23 -3.52 -24.15
N GLY A 15 -1.47 -3.23 -22.88
CA GLY A 15 -1.63 -1.86 -22.40
C GLY A 15 -0.52 -1.00 -23.01
N ASP A 16 -0.86 0.20 -23.44
CA ASP A 16 0.09 1.12 -24.07
C ASP A 16 1.32 1.23 -23.14
N LEU A 17 2.47 0.70 -23.55
CA LEU A 17 3.66 0.54 -22.71
C LEU A 17 4.29 1.90 -22.30
N PHE A 18 3.68 3.00 -22.73
CA PHE A 18 4.12 4.38 -22.56
C PHE A 18 3.03 5.26 -21.94
N ARG A 19 2.25 4.73 -21.00
CA ARG A 19 1.29 5.52 -20.23
C ARG A 19 2.04 6.49 -19.30
N ALA A 20 1.52 7.72 -19.14
CA ALA A 20 2.15 8.70 -18.27
C ALA A 20 1.97 8.29 -16.80
N TYR A 21 2.97 8.54 -15.94
CA TYR A 21 2.95 8.16 -14.52
C TYR A 21 1.66 8.58 -13.78
N ASN A 22 1.13 9.77 -14.07
CA ASN A 22 -0.10 10.24 -13.43
C ASN A 22 -1.33 9.41 -13.87
N ASP A 23 -1.36 8.96 -15.12
CA ASP A 23 -2.45 8.17 -15.66
C ASP A 23 -2.43 6.74 -15.11
N ASP A 24 -1.25 6.20 -14.79
CA ASP A 24 -1.09 4.91 -14.10
C ASP A 24 -1.44 5.01 -12.61
N ARG A 25 -1.02 6.09 -11.94
CA ARG A 25 -1.37 6.33 -10.52
C ARG A 25 -2.89 6.39 -10.32
N ASP A 26 -3.58 7.04 -11.25
CA ASP A 26 -5.02 7.25 -11.19
C ASP A 26 -5.81 6.12 -11.89
N ALA A 27 -5.12 5.08 -12.40
CA ALA A 27 -5.75 3.94 -13.03
C ALA A 27 -6.51 3.07 -12.02
N THR A 28 -7.68 2.58 -12.43
CA THR A 28 -8.40 1.59 -11.63
C THR A 28 -7.71 0.23 -11.76
N SER A 29 -7.88 -0.67 -10.78
CA SER A 29 -7.29 -2.01 -10.82
C SER A 29 -7.70 -2.83 -12.05
N GLN A 30 -8.86 -2.51 -12.66
CA GLN A 30 -9.32 -3.16 -13.89
C GLN A 30 -8.60 -2.66 -15.14
N ASP A 31 -7.99 -1.47 -15.08
CA ASP A 31 -7.25 -0.86 -16.19
C ASP A 31 -5.74 -1.16 -16.12
N THR A 32 -5.28 -1.82 -15.06
CA THR A 32 -3.88 -2.19 -14.86
C THR A 32 -3.58 -3.61 -15.33
N LEU A 33 -2.44 -3.79 -16.00
CA LEU A 33 -1.96 -5.10 -16.41
C LEU A 33 -1.36 -5.84 -15.23
N TYR A 34 -1.82 -7.06 -14.96
CA TYR A 34 -1.20 -7.92 -13.95
C TYR A 34 0.19 -8.35 -14.42
N ALA A 35 1.20 -8.07 -13.61
CA ALA A 35 2.59 -8.33 -13.93
C ALA A 35 3.34 -8.87 -12.71
N THR A 36 4.45 -9.56 -12.98
CA THR A 36 5.45 -9.96 -11.98
C THR A 36 6.23 -8.75 -11.47
N SER A 37 7.01 -8.91 -10.41
CA SER A 37 7.77 -7.82 -9.77
C SER A 37 8.76 -7.10 -10.71
N ASN A 38 9.22 -7.75 -11.78
CA ASN A 38 10.09 -7.17 -12.80
C ASN A 38 9.32 -6.52 -13.98
N GLY A 39 7.99 -6.43 -13.89
CA GLY A 39 7.13 -5.82 -14.90
C GLY A 39 6.76 -6.73 -16.07
N VAL A 40 7.10 -8.02 -16.05
CA VAL A 40 6.67 -8.95 -17.11
C VAL A 40 5.19 -9.28 -16.95
N PRO A 41 4.35 -9.05 -17.98
CA PRO A 41 2.92 -9.38 -17.93
C PRO A 41 2.68 -10.88 -17.69
N MET A 42 1.71 -11.22 -16.83
CA MET A 42 1.37 -12.61 -16.52
C MET A 42 -0.13 -12.87 -16.79
N PRO A 43 -0.47 -13.68 -17.81
CA PRO A 43 -1.86 -13.85 -18.26
C PRO A 43 -2.72 -14.70 -17.31
N HIS A 44 -2.12 -15.63 -16.56
CA HIS A 44 -2.83 -16.58 -15.70
C HIS A 44 -2.37 -16.46 -14.23
N PRO A 45 -2.82 -15.42 -13.48
CA PRO A 45 -2.34 -15.11 -12.14
C PRO A 45 -2.69 -16.16 -11.07
N TYR A 46 -3.69 -17.01 -11.34
CA TYR A 46 -4.19 -18.03 -10.41
C TYR A 46 -3.72 -19.45 -10.76
N GLU A 47 -2.91 -19.59 -11.81
CA GLU A 47 -2.39 -20.87 -12.27
C GLU A 47 -0.91 -20.99 -11.90
N VAL A 48 -0.41 -22.22 -11.88
CA VAL A 48 0.98 -22.53 -11.56
C VAL A 48 1.51 -23.54 -12.56
N GLN A 49 2.79 -23.44 -12.89
CA GLN A 49 3.44 -24.32 -13.84
C GLN A 49 3.70 -25.70 -13.23
N ARG A 50 3.23 -26.75 -13.91
CA ARG A 50 3.35 -28.15 -13.48
C ARG A 50 3.70 -29.07 -14.64
N VAL A 51 4.18 -30.28 -14.32
CA VAL A 51 4.37 -31.35 -15.32
C VAL A 51 3.05 -32.07 -15.61
N GLY A 52 2.31 -31.61 -16.61
CA GLY A 52 0.98 -32.14 -16.91
C GLY A 52 -0.08 -31.75 -15.87
N GLU A 53 -1.31 -32.22 -16.05
CA GLU A 53 -2.47 -31.78 -15.27
C GLU A 53 -2.37 -32.09 -13.76
N ASN A 54 -1.79 -33.24 -13.41
CA ASN A 54 -1.69 -33.73 -12.03
C ASN A 54 -0.24 -33.99 -11.58
N GLY A 55 0.75 -33.40 -12.25
CA GLY A 55 2.16 -33.57 -11.88
C GLY A 55 2.67 -32.56 -10.85
N PRO A 56 3.96 -32.67 -10.48
CA PRO A 56 4.60 -31.76 -9.53
C PRO A 56 4.75 -30.34 -10.10
N LEU A 57 4.87 -29.36 -9.19
CA LEU A 57 5.26 -27.99 -9.50
C LEU A 57 6.69 -27.95 -10.07
N LEU A 58 6.94 -26.99 -10.95
CA LEU A 58 8.27 -26.76 -11.51
C LEU A 58 8.96 -25.57 -10.84
N LEU A 59 10.23 -25.74 -10.46
CA LEU A 59 11.04 -24.66 -9.88
C LEU A 59 11.30 -23.50 -10.87
N GLN A 60 11.18 -23.77 -12.17
CA GLN A 60 11.31 -22.74 -13.21
C GLN A 60 10.13 -21.76 -13.26
N ASP A 61 9.06 -22.04 -12.51
CA ASP A 61 7.93 -21.12 -12.35
C ASP A 61 8.35 -19.90 -11.53
N PHE A 62 8.93 -18.92 -12.22
CA PHE A 62 9.37 -17.68 -11.60
C PHE A 62 8.20 -16.90 -10.97
N HIS A 63 7.01 -16.91 -11.58
CA HIS A 63 5.85 -16.15 -11.08
C HIS A 63 5.39 -16.68 -9.73
N LEU A 64 5.30 -18.00 -9.58
CA LEU A 64 4.95 -18.61 -8.29
C LEU A 64 6.00 -18.30 -7.21
N VAL A 65 7.28 -18.43 -7.55
CA VAL A 65 8.39 -18.16 -6.61
C VAL A 65 8.39 -16.70 -6.19
N ASP A 66 8.23 -15.77 -7.12
CA ASP A 66 8.16 -14.33 -6.87
C ASP A 66 7.02 -13.99 -5.90
N LEU A 67 5.81 -14.48 -6.17
CA LEU A 67 4.63 -14.23 -5.35
C LEU A 67 4.79 -14.76 -3.92
N LEU A 68 5.19 -16.02 -3.76
CA LEU A 68 5.40 -16.62 -2.43
C LEU A 68 6.55 -15.92 -1.69
N SER A 69 7.63 -15.57 -2.40
CA SER A 69 8.77 -14.92 -1.78
C SER A 69 8.42 -13.54 -1.20
N HIS A 70 7.55 -12.79 -1.88
CA HIS A 70 7.04 -11.52 -1.41
C HIS A 70 6.08 -11.70 -0.24
N PHE A 71 5.11 -12.63 -0.36
CA PHE A 71 4.13 -12.93 0.68
C PHE A 71 4.80 -13.34 2.00
N ASP A 72 5.74 -14.28 1.95
CA ASP A 72 6.46 -14.77 3.13
C ASP A 72 7.29 -13.67 3.84
N ARG A 73 7.52 -12.54 3.17
CA ARG A 73 8.31 -11.39 3.66
C ARG A 73 7.48 -10.14 3.91
N GLU A 74 6.15 -10.23 3.93
CA GLU A 74 5.27 -9.08 4.19
C GLU A 74 5.41 -8.50 5.61
N ARG A 75 5.85 -9.32 6.57
CA ARG A 75 5.96 -8.89 7.98
C ARG A 75 7.33 -8.28 8.26
N ILE A 76 7.31 -7.03 8.70
CA ILE A 76 8.44 -6.35 9.34
C ILE A 76 8.25 -6.34 10.87
N PRO A 77 9.32 -6.21 11.67
CA PRO A 77 9.19 -6.07 13.11
C PRO A 77 8.27 -4.91 13.48
N GLU A 78 7.40 -5.16 14.46
CA GLU A 78 6.57 -4.09 15.03
C GLU A 78 7.40 -3.12 15.88
N ARG A 79 6.79 -1.99 16.25
CA ARG A 79 7.45 -1.02 17.15
C ARG A 79 7.56 -1.65 18.55
N VAL A 80 8.70 -1.43 19.21
CA VAL A 80 8.95 -1.93 20.59
C VAL A 80 7.88 -1.47 21.59
N VAL A 81 7.35 -0.27 21.39
CA VAL A 81 6.19 0.30 22.07
C VAL A 81 5.33 1.03 21.04
N HIS A 82 4.06 1.29 21.34
CA HIS A 82 3.16 1.94 20.39
C HIS A 82 2.94 1.14 19.09
N ALA A 83 2.95 -0.19 19.18
CA ALA A 83 2.78 -1.08 18.03
C ALA A 83 1.38 -0.92 17.39
N LYS A 84 0.32 -0.96 18.20
CA LYS A 84 -1.06 -0.72 17.75
C LYS A 84 -1.31 0.78 17.57
N GLY A 85 -1.82 1.15 16.39
CA GLY A 85 -2.17 2.53 16.10
C GLY A 85 -2.88 2.73 14.77
N GLY A 86 -3.46 3.90 14.60
CA GLY A 86 -4.10 4.38 13.36
C GLY A 86 -3.49 5.71 12.94
N GLY A 87 -3.51 6.01 11.64
CA GLY A 87 -2.94 7.24 11.10
C GLY A 87 -3.87 7.94 10.13
N ALA A 88 -3.64 9.24 9.94
CA ALA A 88 -4.37 10.07 9.00
C ALA A 88 -3.46 11.15 8.41
N HIS A 89 -3.71 11.51 7.15
CA HIS A 89 -3.08 12.65 6.49
C HIS A 89 -3.96 13.89 6.62
N GLY A 90 -3.34 15.05 6.71
CA GLY A 90 -4.03 16.32 6.78
C GLY A 90 -3.08 17.48 6.57
N TYR A 91 -3.46 18.64 7.08
CA TYR A 91 -2.60 19.82 7.09
C TYR A 91 -2.71 20.55 8.43
N TYR A 92 -1.60 21.14 8.86
CA TYR A 92 -1.55 22.17 9.86
C TYR A 92 -1.78 23.54 9.20
N GLU A 93 -2.48 24.45 9.87
CA GLU A 93 -2.67 25.84 9.42
C GLU A 93 -2.36 26.80 10.58
N THR A 94 -1.45 27.74 10.33
CA THR A 94 -1.09 28.77 11.31
C THR A 94 -2.21 29.80 11.44
N THR A 95 -2.88 29.84 12.58
CA THR A 95 -3.95 30.82 12.81
C THR A 95 -3.39 32.18 13.23
N ASP A 96 -2.36 32.19 14.06
CA ASP A 96 -1.68 33.40 14.54
C ASP A 96 -0.16 33.15 14.50
N PRO A 97 0.62 33.99 13.79
CA PRO A 97 2.07 33.83 13.68
C PRO A 97 2.80 33.98 15.01
N LEU A 98 3.97 33.35 15.11
CA LEU A 98 4.86 33.39 16.29
C LEU A 98 6.24 33.95 15.92
N ASP A 99 6.31 34.91 15.01
CA ASP A 99 7.56 35.47 14.47
C ASP A 99 8.43 36.20 15.51
N ASP A 100 7.82 36.60 16.63
CA ASP A 100 8.48 37.21 17.79
C ASP A 100 9.18 36.19 18.70
N ILE A 101 8.73 34.93 18.71
CA ILE A 101 9.25 33.87 19.60
C ILE A 101 9.99 32.77 18.82
N CYS A 102 9.58 32.47 17.58
CA CYS A 102 10.05 31.34 16.81
C CYS A 102 10.30 31.70 15.34
N LEU A 103 11.48 31.31 14.84
CA LEU A 103 11.87 31.49 13.43
C LEU A 103 11.47 30.32 12.53
N ALA A 104 10.72 29.33 13.06
CA ALA A 104 10.35 28.16 12.28
C ALA A 104 9.34 28.54 11.19
N ASP A 105 9.67 28.18 9.95
CA ASP A 105 8.90 28.55 8.76
C ASP A 105 7.43 28.10 8.81
N ILE A 106 7.15 27.00 9.50
CA ILE A 106 5.79 26.50 9.71
C ILE A 106 4.89 27.50 10.46
N PHE A 107 5.45 28.36 11.33
CA PHE A 107 4.72 29.33 12.15
C PHE A 107 4.83 30.79 11.65
N SER A 108 5.48 31.03 10.51
CA SER A 108 5.91 32.37 10.10
C SER A 108 4.78 33.29 9.65
N GLU A 109 3.68 32.74 9.13
CA GLU A 109 2.64 33.52 8.47
C GLU A 109 1.24 32.97 8.73
N LYS A 110 0.25 33.85 8.85
CA LYS A 110 -1.15 33.50 9.08
C LYS A 110 -1.75 32.85 7.83
N GLY A 111 -2.46 31.73 8.02
CA GLY A 111 -3.05 30.93 6.95
C GLY A 111 -2.05 30.01 6.23
N LYS A 112 -0.78 29.97 6.66
CA LYS A 112 0.22 29.09 6.07
C LYS A 112 -0.13 27.63 6.36
N LYS A 113 -0.23 26.82 5.30
CA LYS A 113 -0.59 25.40 5.37
C LYS A 113 0.63 24.51 5.21
N CYS A 114 0.78 23.55 6.12
CA CYS A 114 1.85 22.54 6.07
C CYS A 114 1.22 21.13 6.05
N PRO A 115 1.48 20.29 5.04
CA PRO A 115 1.03 18.90 5.03
C PRO A 115 1.63 18.13 6.22
N ILE A 116 0.78 17.41 6.95
CA ILE A 116 1.20 16.60 8.11
C ILE A 116 0.62 15.19 8.03
N THR A 117 1.26 14.25 8.74
CA THR A 117 0.77 12.88 8.91
C THR A 117 0.77 12.54 10.38
N VAL A 118 -0.42 12.30 10.92
CA VAL A 118 -0.58 12.00 12.35
C VAL A 118 -0.67 10.49 12.56
N ARG A 119 -0.11 10.00 13.66
CA ARG A 119 -0.31 8.62 14.14
C ARG A 119 -0.72 8.59 15.62
N PHE A 120 -1.86 7.98 15.88
CA PHE A 120 -2.36 7.66 17.22
C PHE A 120 -2.02 6.23 17.59
N SER A 121 -1.80 5.94 18.87
CA SER A 121 -1.43 4.59 19.33
C SER A 121 -1.74 4.33 20.80
N THR A 122 -1.90 3.05 21.17
CA THR A 122 -1.71 2.59 22.56
C THR A 122 -0.20 2.49 22.86
N VAL A 123 0.23 1.97 24.00
CA VAL A 123 1.65 1.88 24.40
C VAL A 123 2.10 0.44 24.54
N GLY A 124 1.46 -0.32 25.44
CA GLY A 124 1.98 -1.61 25.92
C GLY A 124 1.54 -2.83 25.11
N GLY A 125 0.49 -2.71 24.29
CA GLY A 125 -0.01 -3.81 23.47
C GLY A 125 0.77 -4.00 22.17
N GLU A 126 0.85 -5.25 21.70
CA GLU A 126 1.34 -5.59 20.35
C GLU A 126 0.41 -5.01 19.25
N SER A 127 0.83 -5.12 17.99
CA SER A 127 0.08 -4.62 16.83
C SER A 127 -1.34 -5.18 16.67
N GLY A 128 -1.60 -6.39 17.17
CA GLY A 128 -2.92 -7.04 17.19
C GLY A 128 -3.84 -6.63 18.34
N SER A 129 -3.39 -5.77 19.26
CA SER A 129 -4.11 -5.44 20.49
C SER A 129 -5.38 -4.59 20.30
N HIS A 130 -6.23 -4.55 21.33
CA HIS A 130 -7.53 -3.85 21.34
C HIS A 130 -7.38 -2.34 21.56
N ASP A 131 -8.07 -1.52 20.77
CA ASP A 131 -7.93 -0.04 20.82
C ASP A 131 -8.50 0.60 22.11
N CYS A 132 -9.49 -0.03 22.74
CA CYS A 132 -10.17 0.51 23.94
C CYS A 132 -9.51 0.09 25.27
N ALA A 133 -8.29 -0.46 25.24
CA ALA A 133 -7.55 -0.83 26.45
C ALA A 133 -7.22 0.40 27.32
N ARG A 134 -7.22 0.25 28.65
CA ARG A 134 -6.75 1.30 29.56
C ARG A 134 -5.24 1.40 29.47
N ASP A 135 -4.75 2.44 28.79
CA ASP A 135 -3.32 2.66 28.48
C ASP A 135 -3.14 4.15 28.15
N PRO A 136 -1.95 4.77 28.24
CA PRO A 136 -1.73 6.07 27.63
C PRO A 136 -1.94 6.01 26.11
N ARG A 137 -2.02 7.19 25.48
CA ARG A 137 -2.18 7.31 24.04
C ARG A 137 -1.06 8.15 23.45
N GLY A 138 -0.35 7.57 22.47
CA GLY A 138 0.63 8.30 21.68
C GLY A 138 -0.09 9.19 20.65
N PHE A 139 0.40 10.41 20.49
CA PHE A 139 -0.03 11.37 19.47
C PHE A 139 1.23 11.96 18.84
N SER A 140 1.68 11.38 17.72
CA SER A 140 2.79 11.93 16.92
C SER A 140 2.25 12.71 15.73
N VAL A 141 2.75 13.92 15.52
CA VAL A 141 2.42 14.84 14.41
C VAL A 141 3.65 15.02 13.54
#